data_AF-A0A959YX59-F1
#
_entry.id   AF-A0A959YX59-F1
#
_cell.length_a   1.000
_cell.length_b   1.000
_cell.length_c   1.000
_cell.angle_alpha   90.00
_cell.angle_beta   90.00
_cell.angle_gamma   90.00
#
_symmetry.space_group_name_H-M   'P 1'
#
loop_
_entity.id
_entity.type
_entity.pdbx_description
1 polymer ?
#
loop_
_entity_poly.entity_id
_entity_poly.type
_entity_poly.pdbx_seq_one_letter_code
_entity_poly.pdbx_strand_id
1 'polypeptide(L)'
;LFARGRQLARERGLILVDTKYEFGRHEGRILLIDEVHTPDSSRYFHLEGYAERQERGEPQQQLSKEFVREWLMEHGFMGKEGQAVPEMDDAFVQRVSERYIGLYEQLTGQRFLPSDTGDIQARIQQALAGLLSGQE
;
A
#
# COMPACT_ATOMS: atom_id res chain seq x y z
N LEU A 1 7.34 -16.84 -2.59
CA LEU A 1 6.56 -15.66 -2.14
C LEU A 1 5.57 -15.19 -3.20
N PHE A 2 6.04 -14.72 -4.36
CA PHE A 2 5.15 -14.16 -5.39
C PHE A 2 4.03 -15.10 -5.86
N ALA A 3 4.34 -16.38 -6.14
CA ALA A 3 3.32 -17.35 -6.52
C ALA A 3 2.19 -17.49 -5.48
N ARG A 4 2.54 -17.51 -4.18
CA ARG A 4 1.56 -17.55 -3.09
C ARG A 4 0.75 -16.26 -2.99
N GLY A 5 1.40 -15.10 -3.16
CA GLY A 5 0.71 -13.80 -3.22
C GLY A 5 -0.30 -13.74 -4.35
N ARG A 6 0.07 -14.17 -5.56
CA ARG A 6 -0.85 -14.25 -6.71
C ARG A 6 -2.05 -15.16 -6.44
N GLN A 7 -1.82 -16.31 -5.81
CA GLN A 7 -2.91 -17.22 -5.46
C GLN A 7 -3.90 -16.54 -4.50
N LEU A 8 -3.40 -15.96 -3.40
CA LEU A 8 -4.22 -15.28 -2.40
C LEU A 8 -4.97 -14.09 -2.98
N ALA A 9 -4.30 -13.25 -3.76
CA ALA A 9 -4.93 -12.11 -4.44
C ALA A 9 -6.07 -12.58 -5.35
N ARG A 10 -5.84 -13.66 -6.12
CA ARG A 10 -6.85 -14.21 -7.04
C ARG A 10 -8.08 -14.74 -6.30
N GLU A 11 -7.89 -15.42 -5.17
CA GLU A 11 -8.98 -15.87 -4.28
C GLU A 11 -9.85 -14.69 -3.77
N ARG A 12 -9.31 -13.46 -3.81
CA ARG A 12 -9.99 -12.21 -3.41
C ARG A 12 -10.41 -11.33 -4.59
N GLY A 13 -10.42 -11.85 -5.82
CA GLY A 13 -10.84 -11.09 -7.00
C GLY A 13 -9.81 -10.05 -7.47
N LEU A 14 -8.54 -10.24 -7.14
CA LEU A 14 -7.45 -9.35 -7.50
C LEU A 14 -6.37 -10.07 -8.33
N ILE A 15 -5.64 -9.30 -9.12
CA ILE A 15 -4.46 -9.75 -9.85
C ILE A 15 -3.26 -9.03 -9.27
N LEU A 16 -2.36 -9.76 -8.62
CA LEU A 16 -1.05 -9.26 -8.24
C LEU A 16 -0.13 -9.30 -9.48
N VAL A 17 0.13 -8.12 -10.04
CA VAL A 17 0.87 -7.95 -11.30
C VAL A 17 2.37 -8.09 -11.07
N ASP A 18 2.88 -7.38 -10.07
CA ASP A 18 4.26 -7.41 -9.61
C ASP A 18 4.36 -6.85 -8.19
N THR A 19 5.53 -7.06 -7.59
CA THR A 19 5.85 -6.59 -6.24
C THR A 19 7.34 -6.56 -6.02
N LYS A 20 7.80 -5.62 -5.18
CA LYS A 20 9.18 -5.53 -4.69
C LYS A 20 9.30 -6.32 -3.39
N TYR A 21 10.40 -7.07 -3.25
CA TYR A 21 10.81 -7.68 -1.99
C TYR A 21 12.18 -7.16 -1.58
N GLU A 22 12.42 -7.04 -0.27
CA GLU A 22 13.74 -6.83 0.28
C GLU A 22 14.16 -8.00 1.15
N PHE A 23 15.44 -8.35 1.05
CA PHE A 23 16.00 -9.47 1.79
C PHE A 23 17.26 -9.03 2.54
N GLY A 24 17.28 -9.27 3.85
CA GLY A 24 18.46 -9.15 4.69
C GLY A 24 19.21 -10.47 4.80
N ARG A 25 20.48 -10.41 5.20
CA ARG A 25 21.25 -11.59 5.58
C ARG A 25 21.78 -11.42 7.00
N HIS A 26 21.46 -12.36 7.88
CA HIS A 26 21.93 -12.36 9.26
C HIS A 26 22.30 -13.79 9.67
N GLU A 27 23.50 -13.98 10.23
CA GLU A 27 24.01 -15.30 10.66
C GLU A 27 23.88 -16.40 9.59
N GLY A 28 24.14 -16.05 8.33
CA GLY A 28 24.03 -16.98 7.20
C GLY A 28 22.60 -17.29 6.74
N ARG A 29 21.58 -16.75 7.40
CA ARG A 29 20.16 -16.90 7.02
C ARG A 29 19.70 -15.70 6.19
N ILE A 30 18.90 -15.99 5.17
CA ILE A 30 18.17 -14.97 4.41
C ILE A 30 16.87 -14.66 5.13
N LEU A 31 16.64 -13.39 5.43
CA LEU A 31 15.46 -12.89 6.10
C LEU A 31 14.66 -12.07 5.10
N LEU A 32 13.35 -12.33 5.03
CA LEU A 32 12.42 -11.39 4.39
C LEU A 32 12.27 -10.20 5.32
N ILE A 33 12.56 -9.02 4.81
CA ILE A 33 12.46 -7.76 5.54
C ILE A 33 11.52 -6.82 4.78
N ASP A 34 11.38 -5.60 5.30
CA ASP A 34 10.50 -4.57 4.73
C ASP A 34 9.03 -5.04 4.65
N GLU A 35 8.21 -4.28 3.93
CA GLU A 35 6.83 -4.64 3.64
C GLU A 35 6.68 -5.66 2.51
N VAL A 36 5.54 -6.37 2.52
CA VAL A 36 5.24 -7.43 1.55
C VAL A 36 3.79 -7.30 1.12
N HIS A 37 3.56 -7.27 -0.20
CA HIS A 37 2.22 -7.35 -0.80
C HIS A 37 1.29 -6.18 -0.42
N THR A 38 1.87 -5.04 -0.04
CA THR A 38 1.15 -3.79 0.23
C THR A 38 0.83 -3.04 -1.07
N PRO A 39 -0.10 -2.05 -1.05
CA PRO A 39 -0.37 -1.19 -2.21
C PRO A 39 0.84 -0.34 -2.65
N ASP A 40 1.86 -0.27 -1.80
CA ASP A 40 3.06 0.54 -1.97
C ASP A 40 4.16 -0.21 -2.70
N SER A 41 4.41 -1.44 -2.24
CA SER A 41 5.38 -2.36 -2.80
C SER A 41 4.86 -3.11 -4.03
N SER A 42 3.55 -3.07 -4.31
CA SER A 42 2.90 -4.00 -5.24
C SER A 42 1.83 -3.34 -6.11
N ARG A 43 1.70 -3.83 -7.35
CA ARG A 43 0.62 -3.44 -8.26
C ARG A 43 -0.48 -4.49 -8.25
N TYR A 44 -1.69 -4.04 -7.94
CA TYR A 44 -2.91 -4.84 -7.97
C TYR A 44 -3.88 -4.31 -9.03
N PHE A 45 -4.45 -5.21 -9.81
CA PHE A 45 -5.60 -4.94 -10.68
C PHE A 45 -6.83 -5.69 -10.19
N HIS A 46 -8.02 -5.19 -10.54
CA HIS A 46 -9.25 -5.96 -10.42
C HIS A 46 -9.25 -7.13 -11.41
N LEU A 47 -9.63 -8.31 -10.92
CA LEU A 47 -9.79 -9.50 -11.78
C LEU A 47 -11.00 -9.34 -12.72
N GLU A 48 -12.08 -8.74 -12.21
CA GLU A 48 -13.30 -8.48 -12.98
C GLU A 48 -13.03 -7.50 -14.13
N GLY A 49 -13.42 -7.91 -15.34
CA GLY A 49 -13.21 -7.14 -16.57
C GLY A 49 -11.76 -7.01 -17.04
N TYR A 50 -10.80 -7.67 -16.39
CA TYR A 50 -9.38 -7.58 -16.79
C TYR A 50 -9.17 -8.04 -18.23
N ALA A 51 -9.71 -9.21 -18.59
CA ALA A 51 -9.54 -9.80 -19.92
C ALA A 51 -10.16 -8.93 -21.01
N GLU A 52 -11.38 -8.44 -20.79
CA GLU A 52 -12.11 -7.57 -21.73
C GLU A 52 -11.36 -6.25 -21.97
N ARG A 53 -10.87 -5.60 -20.89
CA ARG A 53 -10.03 -4.40 -21.02
C ARG A 53 -8.74 -4.69 -21.77
N GLN A 54 -8.13 -5.85 -21.50
CA GLN A 54 -6.89 -6.25 -22.15
C GLN A 54 -7.08 -6.47 -23.67
N GLU A 55 -8.18 -7.11 -24.07
CA GLU A 55 -8.54 -7.31 -25.48
C GLU A 55 -8.85 -5.99 -26.20
N ARG A 56 -9.47 -5.04 -25.48
CA ARG A 56 -9.80 -3.70 -26.01
C ARG A 56 -8.64 -2.71 -25.97
N GLY A 57 -7.49 -3.10 -25.40
CA GLY A 57 -6.34 -2.21 -25.21
C GLY A 57 -6.61 -1.06 -24.23
N GLU A 58 -7.56 -1.23 -23.31
CA GLU A 58 -7.92 -0.22 -22.33
C GLU A 58 -7.02 -0.26 -21.09
N PRO A 59 -6.83 0.88 -20.41
CA PRO A 59 -6.16 0.92 -19.12
C PRO A 59 -6.81 -0.02 -18.10
N GLN A 60 -5.99 -0.75 -17.34
CA GLN A 60 -6.48 -1.62 -16.29
C GLN A 60 -6.89 -0.81 -15.06
N GLN A 61 -7.89 -1.31 -14.34
CA GLN A 61 -8.30 -0.72 -13.06
C GLN A 61 -7.28 -1.07 -11.99
N GLN A 62 -6.40 -0.11 -11.69
CA GLN A 62 -5.31 -0.26 -10.75
C GLN A 62 -5.67 0.21 -9.33
N LEU A 63 -5.19 -0.54 -8.34
CA LEU A 63 -5.34 -0.26 -6.90
C LEU A 63 -3.99 0.12 -6.26
N SER A 64 -3.06 0.66 -7.04
CA SER A 64 -1.72 1.06 -6.60
C SER A 64 -1.67 2.54 -6.20
N LYS A 65 -0.53 2.97 -5.68
CA LYS A 65 -0.15 4.38 -5.45
C LYS A 65 -0.20 5.31 -6.67
N GLU A 66 -0.44 4.79 -7.86
CA GLU A 66 -0.32 5.55 -9.09
C GLU A 66 -1.33 6.71 -9.17
N PHE A 67 -2.54 6.56 -8.61
CA PHE A 67 -3.50 7.67 -8.57
C PHE A 67 -3.00 8.88 -7.76
N VAL A 68 -2.17 8.66 -6.73
CA VAL A 68 -1.57 9.77 -5.97
C VAL A 68 -0.52 10.47 -6.82
N ARG A 69 0.25 9.70 -7.60
CA ARG A 69 1.25 10.25 -8.53
C ARG A 69 0.58 11.04 -9.64
N GLU A 70 -0.46 10.49 -10.25
CA GLU A 70 -1.28 11.15 -11.27
C GLU A 70 -1.84 12.46 -10.71
N TRP A 71 -2.43 12.44 -9.50
CA TRP A 71 -2.92 13.65 -8.84
C TRP A 71 -1.81 14.68 -8.57
N LEU A 72 -0.65 14.25 -8.06
CA LEU A 72 0.50 15.14 -7.86
C LEU A 72 0.96 15.79 -9.18
N MET A 73 1.02 15.00 -10.26
CA MET A 73 1.40 15.48 -11.59
C MET A 73 0.39 16.49 -12.14
N GLU A 74 -0.91 16.24 -12.00
CA GLU A 74 -1.99 17.17 -12.36
C GLU A 74 -1.88 18.50 -11.59
N HIS A 75 -1.35 18.46 -10.37
CA HIS A 75 -1.10 19.63 -9.52
C HIS A 75 0.33 20.18 -9.66
N GLY A 76 1.03 19.82 -10.74
CA GLY A 76 2.32 20.40 -11.11
C GLY A 76 3.52 19.89 -10.31
N PHE A 77 3.36 18.81 -9.53
CA PHE A 77 4.43 18.22 -8.73
C PHE A 77 4.94 16.92 -9.34
N MET A 78 6.23 16.91 -9.68
CA MET A 78 6.97 15.74 -10.17
C MET A 78 8.27 15.52 -9.38
N GLY A 79 8.42 16.18 -8.23
CA GLY A 79 9.65 16.11 -7.41
C GLY A 79 10.85 16.81 -8.03
N LYS A 80 10.65 17.78 -8.93
CA LYS A 80 11.75 18.60 -9.49
C LYS A 80 12.12 19.73 -8.53
N GLU A 81 13.36 20.19 -8.64
CA GLU A 81 13.87 21.32 -7.86
C GLU A 81 12.98 22.56 -8.04
N GLY A 82 12.71 23.26 -6.93
CA GLY A 82 11.85 24.45 -6.90
C GLY A 82 10.34 24.18 -6.92
N GLN A 83 9.89 22.92 -7.00
CA GLN A 83 8.47 22.58 -6.88
C GLN A 83 8.06 22.46 -5.40
N ALA A 84 6.88 22.99 -5.07
CA ALA A 84 6.23 22.75 -3.80
C ALA A 84 5.27 21.57 -3.90
N VAL A 85 5.22 20.73 -2.87
CA VAL A 85 4.20 19.68 -2.77
C VAL A 85 2.84 20.39 -2.66
N PRO A 86 1.86 20.07 -3.52
CA PRO A 86 0.53 20.64 -3.44
C PRO A 86 -0.13 20.25 -2.11
N GLU A 87 -0.94 21.16 -1.56
CA GLU A 87 -1.71 20.89 -0.36
C GLU A 87 -2.70 19.75 -0.64
N MET A 88 -2.63 18.70 0.17
CA MET A 88 -3.59 17.61 0.13
C MET A 88 -4.70 17.94 1.12
N ASP A 89 -5.85 18.36 0.61
CA ASP A 89 -7.01 18.63 1.44
C ASP A 89 -7.54 17.35 2.11
N ASP A 90 -8.32 17.52 3.18
CA ASP A 90 -8.88 16.40 3.95
C ASP A 90 -9.70 15.45 3.06
N ALA A 91 -10.36 15.98 2.03
CA ALA A 91 -11.17 15.18 1.10
C ALA A 91 -10.31 14.25 0.23
N PHE A 92 -9.16 14.74 -0.25
CA PHE A 92 -8.21 13.93 -1.00
C PHE A 92 -7.51 12.92 -0.09
N VAL A 93 -7.09 13.34 1.11
CA VAL A 93 -6.50 12.44 2.11
C VAL A 93 -7.46 11.31 2.46
N GLN A 94 -8.74 11.61 2.72
CA GLN A 94 -9.77 10.62 3.01
C GLN A 94 -9.94 9.63 1.84
N ARG A 95 -9.99 10.14 0.60
CA ARG A 95 -10.09 9.29 -0.60
C ARG A 95 -8.88 8.37 -0.76
N VAL A 96 -7.68 8.87 -0.44
CA VAL A 96 -6.46 8.05 -0.40
C VAL A 96 -6.62 6.95 0.64
N SER A 97 -6.96 7.31 1.89
CA SER A 97 -7.14 6.36 2.98
C SER A 97 -8.16 5.26 2.66
N GLU A 98 -9.32 5.62 2.11
CA GLU A 98 -10.38 4.67 1.72
C GLU A 98 -9.92 3.64 0.70
N ARG A 99 -9.03 4.02 -0.24
CA ARG A 99 -8.48 3.07 -1.21
C ARG A 99 -7.56 2.04 -0.55
N TYR A 100 -6.72 2.46 0.39
CA TYR A 100 -5.85 1.54 1.14
C TYR A 100 -6.66 0.62 2.03
N ILE A 101 -7.66 1.18 2.71
CA ILE A 101 -8.60 0.42 3.54
C ILE A 101 -9.31 -0.63 2.68
N GLY A 102 -9.92 -0.23 1.56
CA GLY A 102 -10.64 -1.14 0.68
C GLY A 102 -9.75 -2.27 0.16
N LEU A 103 -8.51 -1.97 -0.26
CA LEU A 103 -7.57 -3.00 -0.71
C LEU A 103 -7.14 -3.93 0.44
N TYR A 104 -6.87 -3.41 1.63
CA TYR A 104 -6.58 -4.21 2.82
C TYR A 104 -7.74 -5.15 3.14
N GLU A 105 -8.96 -4.63 3.19
CA GLU A 105 -10.15 -5.41 3.53
C GLU A 105 -10.45 -6.47 2.48
N GLN A 106 -10.27 -6.15 1.20
CA GLN A 106 -10.42 -7.11 0.10
C GLN A 106 -9.36 -8.21 0.15
N LEU A 107 -8.08 -7.87 0.28
CA LEU A 107 -6.97 -8.84 0.30
C LEU A 107 -7.03 -9.76 1.52
N THR A 108 -7.33 -9.21 2.68
CA THR A 108 -7.30 -9.97 3.95
C THR A 108 -8.64 -10.64 4.26
N GLY A 109 -9.74 -10.07 3.77
CA GLY A 109 -11.11 -10.41 4.20
C GLY A 109 -11.43 -9.93 5.62
N GLN A 110 -10.58 -9.07 6.21
CA GLN A 110 -10.74 -8.53 7.55
C GLN A 110 -11.20 -7.08 7.47
N ARG A 111 -12.03 -6.65 8.42
CA ARG A 111 -12.41 -5.24 8.54
C ARG A 111 -11.22 -4.42 9.05
N PHE A 112 -10.95 -3.29 8.44
CA PHE A 112 -9.97 -2.34 8.94
C PHE A 112 -10.52 -1.61 10.17
N LEU A 113 -9.70 -1.51 11.21
CA LEU A 113 -10.03 -0.76 12.42
C LEU A 113 -9.11 0.45 12.51
N PRO A 114 -9.61 1.67 12.23
CA PRO A 114 -8.82 2.88 12.37
C PRO A 114 -8.29 3.02 13.79
N SER A 115 -7.01 3.39 13.90
CA SER A 115 -6.43 3.79 15.18
C SER A 115 -6.81 5.22 15.52
N ASP A 116 -6.88 5.54 16.80
CA ASP A 116 -7.00 6.91 17.26
C ASP A 116 -5.79 7.74 16.82
N THR A 117 -6.08 8.89 16.22
CA THR A 117 -5.10 9.87 15.70
C THR A 117 -5.05 11.16 16.52
N GLY A 118 -5.80 11.26 17.63
CA GLY A 118 -5.85 12.46 18.47
C GLY A 118 -4.50 12.84 19.11
N ASP A 119 -3.71 11.86 19.53
CA ASP A 119 -2.33 12.07 20.02
C ASP A 119 -1.39 10.95 19.57
N ILE A 120 -0.96 11.05 18.31
CA ILE A 120 -0.05 10.07 17.69
C ILE A 120 1.30 10.03 18.43
N GLN A 121 1.79 11.18 18.91
CA GLN A 121 3.09 11.24 19.58
C GLN A 121 3.07 10.49 20.91
N ALA A 122 2.08 10.74 21.76
CA ALA A 122 1.94 10.02 23.02
C ALA A 122 1.78 8.52 22.79
N ARG A 123 1.00 8.11 21.79
CA ARG A 123 0.82 6.69 21.45
C ARG A 123 2.14 6.02 21.04
N ILE A 124 2.96 6.68 20.22
CA ILE A 124 4.29 6.18 19.83
C ILE A 124 5.19 6.05 21.06
N GLN A 125 5.24 7.09 21.90
CA GLN A 125 6.09 7.10 23.10
C GLN A 125 5.72 5.98 24.07
N GLN A 126 4.42 5.76 24.31
CA GLN A 126 3.91 4.67 25.15
C GLN A 126 4.29 3.29 24.61
N ALA A 127 4.15 3.07 23.31
CA ALA A 127 4.51 1.80 22.68
C ALA A 127 6.02 1.51 22.80
N LEU A 128 6.86 2.53 22.58
CA LEU A 128 8.33 2.42 22.71
C LEU A 128 8.74 2.17 24.17
N ALA A 129 8.16 2.90 25.13
CA ALA A 129 8.44 2.71 26.54
C ALA A 129 8.11 1.27 26.98
N GLY A 130 6.98 0.71 26.54
CA GLY A 130 6.60 -0.67 26.81
C GLY A 130 7.63 -1.69 26.30
N LEU A 131 8.08 -1.53 25.05
CA LEU A 131 9.11 -2.39 24.44
C LEU A 131 10.45 -2.33 25.18
N LEU A 132 10.88 -1.13 25.58
CA LEU A 132 12.16 -0.93 26.28
C LEU A 132 12.11 -1.42 27.73
N SER A 133 10.95 -1.32 28.38
CA SER A 133 10.75 -1.81 29.75
C SER A 133 10.63 -3.34 29.86
N GLY A 134 10.33 -4.04 28.77
CA GLY A 134 10.21 -5.50 28.71
C GLY A 134 11.50 -6.24 28.30
N GLN A 135 12.65 -5.56 28.30
CA GLN A 135 13.96 -6.11 27.93
C GLN A 135 14.90 -6.38 29.13
N GLU A 136 14.35 -6.53 30.35
CA GLU A 136 15.08 -7.08 31.51
C GLU A 136 14.88 -8.59 31.66
#